data_AF-A0A1H0FXS4-F1
#
_entry.id   AF-A0A1H0FXS4-F1
#
_cell.length_a   1.000
_cell.length_b   1.000
_cell.length_c   1.000
_cell.angle_alpha   90.00
_cell.angle_beta   90.00
_cell.angle_gamma   90.00
#
_symmetry.space_group_name_H-M   'P 1'
#
loop_
_entity.id
_entity.type
_entity.pdbx_description
1 polymer ?
#
loop_
_entity_poly.entity_id
_entity_poly.type
_entity_poly.pdbx_seq_one_letter_code
_entity_poly.pdbx_strand_id
1 'polypeptide(L)'
;MYLKYAVWGLLVLSSLMLLFIFFRNSSGGRVLSALGLNIVVAAFLLYTLNLLSTYTQFDLPINTATLGTVTVLGVPGVLLLIGLKLTLL
;
A
#
# COMPACT_ATOMS: atom_id res chain seq x y z
N MET A 1 -37.59 0.44 -15.85
CA MET A 1 -36.93 1.42 -14.95
C MET A 1 -36.73 0.87 -13.53
N TYR A 2 -37.74 0.24 -12.90
CA TYR A 2 -37.65 -0.38 -11.57
C TYR A 2 -36.56 -1.45 -11.39
N LEU A 3 -36.33 -2.30 -12.40
CA LEU A 3 -35.34 -3.37 -12.33
C LEU A 3 -33.90 -2.85 -12.13
N LYS A 4 -33.59 -1.66 -12.66
CA LYS A 4 -32.26 -1.05 -12.58
C LYS A 4 -31.92 -0.60 -11.16
N TYR A 5 -32.90 -0.04 -10.45
CA TYR A 5 -32.74 0.36 -9.04
C TYR A 5 -32.65 -0.84 -8.09
N ALA A 6 -33.39 -1.92 -8.38
CA ALA A 6 -33.29 -3.15 -7.61
C ALA A 6 -31.88 -3.77 -7.70
N VAL A 7 -31.29 -3.79 -8.90
CA VAL A 7 -29.92 -4.31 -9.10
C VAL A 7 -28.89 -3.44 -8.39
N TRP A 8 -29.00 -2.11 -8.47
CA TRP A 8 -28.12 -1.20 -7.74
C TRP A 8 -28.25 -1.35 -6.22
N GLY A 9 -29.48 -1.50 -5.70
CA GLY A 9 -29.72 -1.75 -4.28
C GLY A 9 -29.10 -3.06 -3.80
N LEU A 10 -29.24 -4.14 -4.58
CA LEU A 10 -28.65 -5.43 -4.28
C LEU A 10 -27.11 -5.37 -4.28
N LEU A 11 -26.52 -4.64 -5.23
CA LEU A 11 -25.06 -4.44 -5.33
C LEU A 11 -24.51 -3.71 -4.11
N VAL A 12 -25.16 -2.62 -3.70
CA VAL A 12 -24.75 -1.84 -2.51
C VAL A 12 -24.89 -2.68 -1.25
N LEU A 13 -26.01 -3.40 -1.10
CA LEU A 13 -26.25 -4.26 0.06
C LEU A 13 -25.23 -5.39 0.13
N SER A 14 -24.97 -6.06 -0.99
CA SER A 14 -23.96 -7.12 -1.08
C SER A 14 -22.56 -6.61 -0.77
N SER A 15 -22.18 -5.44 -1.28
CA SER A 15 -20.87 -4.83 -1.02
C SER A 15 -20.70 -4.45 0.46
N LEU A 16 -21.73 -3.89 1.09
CA LEU A 16 -21.73 -3.58 2.52
C LEU A 16 -21.62 -4.85 3.38
N MET A 17 -22.37 -5.90 3.03
CA MET A 17 -22.29 -7.19 3.72
C MET A 17 -20.90 -7.82 3.58
N LEU A 18 -20.28 -7.70 2.41
CA LEU A 18 -18.94 -8.20 2.16
C LEU A 18 -17.90 -7.47 3.00
N LEU A 19 -17.96 -6.14 3.06
CA LEU A 19 -17.10 -5.32 3.92
C LEU A 19 -17.27 -5.67 5.40
N PHE A 20 -18.51 -5.88 5.85
CA PHE A 20 -18.81 -6.27 7.22
C PHE A 20 -18.22 -7.66 7.56
N ILE A 21 -18.36 -8.63 6.65
CA ILE A 21 -17.76 -9.97 6.81
C ILE A 21 -16.23 -9.88 6.80
N PHE A 22 -15.65 -9.02 5.95
CA PHE A 22 -14.20 -8.83 5.85
C PHE A 22 -13.60 -8.29 7.16
N PHE A 23 -14.28 -7.35 7.81
CA PHE A 23 -13.87 -6.83 9.12
C PHE A 23 -14.11 -7.83 10.26
N ARG A 24 -15.17 -8.64 10.17
CA ARG A 24 -15.55 -9.59 11.24
C ARG A 24 -14.79 -10.91 11.18
N ASN A 25 -14.30 -11.30 10.01
CA ASN A 25 -13.56 -12.54 9.84
C ASN A 25 -12.05 -12.31 10.05
N SER A 26 -11.50 -12.90 11.13
CA SER A 26 -10.09 -12.78 11.57
C SER A 26 -9.05 -13.09 10.48
N SER A 27 -9.44 -13.83 9.44
CA SER A 27 -8.58 -14.10 8.27
C SER A 27 -8.30 -12.85 7.42
N GLY A 28 -9.28 -11.96 7.27
CA GLY A 28 -9.11 -10.66 6.60
C GLY A 28 -8.24 -9.70 7.42
N GLY A 29 -8.39 -9.73 8.75
CA GLY A 29 -7.55 -9.00 9.69
C GLY A 29 -6.07 -9.41 9.63
N ARG A 30 -5.77 -10.68 9.35
CA ARG A 30 -4.40 -11.19 9.19
C ARG A 30 -3.72 -10.70 7.92
N VAL A 31 -4.47 -10.60 6.82
CA VAL A 31 -3.97 -10.04 5.56
C VAL A 31 -3.83 -8.53 5.67
N LEU A 32 -4.82 -7.86 6.27
CA LEU A 32 -4.77 -6.41 6.50
C LEU A 32 -3.65 -6.02 7.46
N SER A 33 -3.42 -6.81 8.51
CA SER A 33 -2.29 -6.60 9.42
C SER A 33 -0.96 -6.90 8.72
N ALA A 34 -0.86 -7.96 7.92
CA ALA A 34 0.34 -8.26 7.14
C ALA A 34 0.66 -7.14 6.12
N LEU A 35 -0.34 -6.60 5.43
CA LEU A 35 -0.19 -5.46 4.52
C LEU A 35 0.20 -4.19 5.27
N GLY A 36 -0.46 -3.89 6.39
CA GLY A 36 -0.13 -2.75 7.25
C GLY A 36 1.29 -2.84 7.80
N LEU A 37 1.72 -4.02 8.26
CA LEU A 37 3.09 -4.26 8.73
C LEU A 37 4.08 -4.08 7.60
N ASN A 38 3.76 -4.55 6.39
CA ASN A 38 4.61 -4.37 5.21
C ASN A 38 4.77 -2.88 4.87
N ILE A 39 3.68 -2.10 4.91
CA ILE A 39 3.72 -0.63 4.70
C ILE A 39 4.57 0.06 5.78
N VAL A 40 4.40 -0.30 7.05
CA VAL A 40 5.17 0.28 8.15
C VAL A 40 6.66 -0.05 8.01
N VAL A 41 7.00 -1.30 7.71
CA VAL A 41 8.39 -1.72 7.46
C VAL A 41 8.98 -1.00 6.26
N ALA A 42 8.19 -0.81 5.20
CA ALA A 42 8.59 -0.08 4.01
C ALA A 42 8.85 1.41 4.29
N ALA A 43 7.98 2.05 5.06
CA ALA A 43 8.17 3.43 5.50
C ALA A 43 9.44 3.56 6.36
N PHE A 44 9.68 2.58 7.24
CA PHE A 44 10.89 2.52 8.06
C PHE A 44 12.15 2.38 7.21
N LEU A 45 12.12 1.51 6.18
CA LEU A 45 13.20 1.33 5.21
C LEU A 45 13.46 2.60 4.39
N LEU A 46 12.41 3.25 3.88
CA LEU A 46 12.54 4.52 3.15
C LEU A 46 13.19 5.60 4.01
N TYR A 47 12.76 5.72 5.26
CA TYR A 47 13.26 6.74 6.18
C TYR A 47 14.71 6.47 6.60
N THR A 48 15.05 5.21 6.88
CA THR A 48 16.43 4.82 7.18
C THR A 48 17.35 5.05 5.98
N LEU A 49 16.92 4.74 4.76
CA LEU A 49 17.69 5.05 3.54
C LEU A 49 17.88 6.56 3.35
N ASN A 50 16.86 7.36 3.65
CA ASN A 50 16.95 8.82 3.57
C ASN A 50 17.95 9.38 4.60
N LEU A 51 17.95 8.87 5.84
CA LEU A 51 18.96 9.20 6.85
C LEU A 51 20.38 8.80 6.40
N LEU A 52 20.50 7.60 5.83
CA LEU A 52 21.78 7.07 5.33
C LEU A 52 22.28 7.81 4.10
N SER A 53 21.39 8.48 3.36
CA SER A 53 21.74 9.24 2.16
C SER A 53 22.87 10.26 2.40
N THR A 54 22.88 10.86 3.61
CA THR A 54 23.94 11.76 4.07
C THR A 54 25.34 11.12 4.00
N TYR A 55 25.42 9.80 4.22
CA TYR A 55 26.68 9.04 4.24
C TYR A 55 26.94 8.27 2.94
N THR A 56 25.90 7.78 2.25
CA THR A 56 26.03 6.94 1.06
C THR A 56 25.89 7.69 -0.27
N GLN A 57 25.60 9.00 -0.26
CA GLN A 57 25.28 9.80 -1.45
C GLN A 57 24.11 9.19 -2.27
N PHE A 58 23.33 8.31 -1.65
CA PHE A 58 22.28 7.53 -2.30
C PHE A 58 20.91 8.14 -1.99
N ASP A 59 20.66 9.33 -2.54
CA ASP A 59 19.41 10.08 -2.32
C ASP A 59 18.20 9.45 -3.02
N LEU A 60 17.31 8.83 -2.23
CA LEU A 60 15.92 8.67 -2.64
C LEU A 60 15.15 9.93 -2.21
N PRO A 61 14.75 10.80 -3.14
CA PRO A 61 14.03 12.03 -2.79
C PRO A 61 12.66 11.68 -2.23
N ILE A 62 12.40 12.06 -0.97
CA ILE A 62 11.08 11.88 -0.35
C ILE A 62 10.12 12.92 -0.93
N ASN A 63 9.44 12.55 -2.00
CA ASN A 63 8.39 13.32 -2.65
C ASN A 63 7.06 12.54 -2.64
N THR A 64 5.98 13.19 -3.07
CA THR A 64 4.63 12.57 -3.12
C THR A 64 4.60 11.31 -3.99
N ALA A 65 5.42 11.23 -5.04
CA ALA A 65 5.49 10.04 -5.90
C ALA A 65 6.15 8.85 -5.18
N THR A 66 7.33 9.04 -4.57
CA THR A 66 8.02 7.98 -3.79
C THR A 66 7.20 7.49 -2.61
N LEU A 67 6.54 8.41 -1.88
CA LEU A 67 5.62 8.04 -0.80
C LEU A 67 4.41 7.27 -1.34
N GLY A 68 3.85 7.68 -2.48
CA GLY A 68 2.75 6.96 -3.13
C GLY A 68 3.16 5.53 -3.53
N THR A 69 4.33 5.37 -4.16
CA THR A 69 4.82 4.06 -4.58
C THR A 69 5.05 3.13 -3.39
N VAL A 70 5.66 3.63 -2.32
CA VAL A 70 5.99 2.81 -1.14
C VAL A 70 4.79 2.53 -0.26
N THR A 71 3.79 3.42 -0.22
CA THR A 71 2.54 3.15 0.52
C THR A 71 1.65 2.13 -0.20
N VAL A 72 1.63 2.15 -1.54
CA VAL A 72 0.84 1.19 -2.33
C VAL A 72 1.50 -0.18 -2.38
N LEU A 73 2.81 -0.23 -2.58
CA LEU A 73 3.54 -1.49 -2.76
C LEU A 73 4.19 -2.00 -1.46
N GLY A 74 4.46 -1.15 -0.47
CA GLY A 74 5.20 -1.54 0.73
C GLY A 74 6.68 -1.79 0.43
N VAL A 75 7.25 -2.83 1.06
CA VAL A 75 8.65 -3.25 0.94
C VAL A 75 9.08 -3.47 -0.52
N PRO A 76 8.29 -4.15 -1.38
CA PRO A 76 8.66 -4.27 -2.79
C PRO A 76 8.67 -2.92 -3.52
N GLY A 77 7.91 -1.92 -3.06
CA GLY A 77 7.98 -0.56 -3.59
C GLY A 77 9.32 0.12 -3.31
N VAL A 78 9.87 -0.06 -2.11
CA VAL A 78 11.21 0.45 -1.76
C VAL A 78 12.28 -0.22 -2.60
N LEU A 79 12.23 -1.55 -2.73
CA LEU A 79 13.15 -2.33 -3.56
C LEU A 79 13.11 -1.91 -5.02
N LEU A 80 11.90 -1.67 -5.56
CA LEU A 80 11.71 -1.19 -6.92
C LEU A 80 12.39 0.16 -7.13
N LEU A 81 12.17 1.12 -6.24
CA LEU A 81 12.77 2.46 -6.38
C LEU A 81 14.31 2.42 -6.27
N ILE A 82 14.85 1.57 -5.39
CA ILE A 82 16.31 1.35 -5.30
C ILE A 82 16.83 0.75 -6.59
N GLY A 83 16.19 -0.32 -7.10
CA GLY A 83 16.59 -0.99 -8.34
C GLY A 83 16.54 -0.05 -9.53
N LEU A 84 15.47 0.74 -9.64
CA LEU A 84 15.27 1.72 -10.71
C LEU A 84 16.35 2.80 -10.68
N LYS A 85 16.75 3.25 -9.49
CA LYS A 85 17.89 4.16 -9.32
C LYS A 85 19.21 3.52 -9.71
N LEU A 86 19.45 2.25 -9.36
CA LEU A 86 20.66 1.52 -9.76
C LEU A 86 20.75 1.30 -11.28
N THR A 87 19.61 1.17 -11.98
CA THR A 87 19.59 0.95 -13.44
C THR A 87 19.69 2.22 -14.26
N LEU A 88 19.22 3.36 -13.73
CA LEU A 88 19.26 4.65 -14.42
C LEU A 88 20.55 5.44 -14.17
N LEU A 89 21.40 4.94 -13.27
CA LEU A 89 22.71 5.50 -12.93
C LEU A 89 23.80 4.76 -13.70
#